data_AF-A0A844M3G9-F1
#
_entry.id   AF-A0A844M3G9-F1
#
_cell.length_a   1.000
_cell.length_b   1.000
_cell.length_c   1.000
_cell.angle_alpha   90.00
_cell.angle_beta   90.00
_cell.angle_gamma   90.00
#
_symmetry.space_group_name_H-M   'P 1'
#
loop_
_entity.id
_entity.type
_entity.pdbx_description
1 polymer ?
#
loop_
_entity_poly.entity_id
_entity_poly.type
_entity_poly.pdbx_seq_one_letter_code
_entity_poly.pdbx_strand_id
1 'polypeptide(L)'
;TPDTETPDTETPDTETPDTETPDTETPDTETPEPTPNEPEVNDSGVQSINVGTTAAGLPSDFAVTTRDFEIGEDSVIARADIASNNLLPEVNVTISGEGDTALDDGYMSHDDNTSIPTALGELPLEYTSVYKDYDGMMRTGHIDGAASLQDKSIPVDGVAVIGNATEAANVPTEGTAKYTGDATHRKLGIGNDIEFGTSEFTADFVGKKVEGNLSFANAGGISLTADIEGNQFSGTADANGGYATEGGFYGGDADYLGGIYEGNGAQGTYGAEKIDAPAPVDPTDPVDPTDPVDPTEPTEPVNPPVPADSAITGFQSTALSSVAKNIAIANVVLDDAIGYVAIRDDKSNWSGNQADLVNKDGALVPLDTQDGDNFTSFDNLSVRADMVKPESVQEPLKVSLGESGSTGSITVEAGKDSLNPNFNYKSVYESFDTQMQVGHVYGVINSGFVGDLSRVANVYAQGHLTDQADIDYLKQVNDGKASYTGNATYIENIHLGNTGAFEPVNGSSSFDVDFVNNSVKGELTFNGDFKYNPSGKIGIEATIDGNTFAGNANGIDTAGGFYGEDAKFLGGIYQDASAMEGASGGKGTTPGTGTKFQGTFGAEKQ
;
A
#
# COMPACT_ATOMS: atom_id res chain seq x y z
N THR A 1 40.36 92.26 -10.12
CA THR A 1 40.79 91.95 -11.48
C THR A 1 42.28 91.65 -11.47
N PRO A 2 42.65 90.37 -11.53
CA PRO A 2 43.92 90.03 -12.15
C PRO A 2 43.85 88.80 -13.06
N ASP A 3 44.86 88.76 -13.92
CA ASP A 3 45.00 88.00 -15.16
C ASP A 3 44.89 86.48 -15.07
N THR A 4 44.37 85.95 -16.18
CA THR A 4 44.56 84.59 -16.70
C THR A 4 46.04 84.25 -16.88
N GLU A 5 46.44 83.08 -16.36
CA GLU A 5 47.41 82.21 -17.01
C GLU A 5 46.88 80.76 -17.00
N THR A 6 47.07 80.07 -18.12
CA THR A 6 46.84 78.63 -18.31
C THR A 6 48.07 77.84 -17.84
N PRO A 7 47.92 76.77 -17.04
CA PRO A 7 49.02 75.85 -16.74
C PRO A 7 48.95 74.52 -17.50
N ASP A 8 50.16 73.96 -17.64
CA ASP A 8 50.55 72.74 -18.34
C ASP A 8 49.89 71.44 -17.85
N THR A 9 49.83 70.50 -18.79
CA THR A 9 49.38 69.11 -18.68
C THR A 9 50.45 68.18 -18.10
N GLU A 10 50.09 67.41 -17.08
CA GLU A 10 50.72 66.12 -16.77
C GLU A 10 49.66 65.00 -16.89
N THR A 11 50.02 63.91 -17.57
CA THR A 11 49.21 62.70 -17.75
C THR A 11 49.29 61.80 -16.50
N PRO A 12 48.16 61.39 -15.89
CA PRO A 12 48.18 60.46 -14.75
C PRO A 12 48.13 58.99 -15.16
N ASP A 13 48.80 58.16 -14.37
CA ASP A 13 48.92 56.70 -14.47
C ASP A 13 47.56 55.97 -14.42
N THR A 14 47.45 54.93 -15.24
CA THR A 14 46.32 54.00 -15.30
C THR A 14 46.51 52.85 -14.31
N GLU A 15 45.68 52.79 -13.27
CA GLU A 15 45.42 51.57 -12.51
C GLU A 15 44.14 50.91 -13.05
N THR A 16 44.20 49.62 -13.36
CA THR A 16 43.06 48.79 -13.78
C THR A 16 42.19 48.43 -12.57
N PRO A 17 40.88 48.75 -12.54
CA PRO A 17 39.97 48.30 -11.50
C PRO A 17 39.59 46.82 -11.70
N ASP A 18 39.55 46.04 -10.63
CA ASP A 18 39.01 44.68 -10.62
C ASP A 18 37.53 44.68 -11.03
N THR A 19 37.21 43.87 -12.05
CA THR A 19 35.83 43.59 -12.46
C THR A 19 35.33 42.36 -11.70
N GLU A 20 34.57 42.56 -10.64
CA GLU A 20 33.65 41.52 -10.14
C GLU A 20 32.43 41.48 -11.07
N THR A 21 32.11 40.28 -11.57
CA THR A 21 30.88 40.00 -12.30
C THR A 21 29.69 40.12 -11.34
N PRO A 22 28.65 40.91 -11.65
CA PRO A 22 27.43 40.91 -10.85
C PRO A 22 26.71 39.56 -11.04
N ASP A 23 26.32 38.91 -9.95
CA ASP A 23 25.35 37.82 -9.99
C ASP A 23 24.04 38.36 -10.54
N THR A 24 23.70 37.95 -11.77
CA THR A 24 22.36 38.10 -12.31
C THR A 24 21.52 36.94 -11.80
N GLU A 25 20.79 37.17 -10.71
CA GLU A 25 19.69 36.29 -10.35
C GLU A 25 18.64 36.35 -11.46
N THR A 26 18.33 35.18 -12.03
CA THR A 26 17.17 34.98 -12.88
C THR A 26 15.92 35.22 -12.03
N PRO A 27 14.97 36.08 -12.43
CA PRO A 27 13.71 36.22 -11.70
C PRO A 27 12.97 34.89 -11.75
N ASP A 28 12.59 34.36 -10.58
CA ASP A 28 11.65 33.25 -10.49
C ASP A 28 10.33 33.69 -11.12
N THR A 29 10.03 33.15 -12.28
CA THR A 29 8.67 33.16 -12.82
C THR A 29 7.94 32.01 -12.17
N GLU A 30 7.25 32.28 -11.05
CA GLU A 30 6.23 31.37 -10.57
C GLU A 30 5.24 31.09 -11.71
N THR A 31 5.09 29.81 -12.03
CA THR A 31 4.02 29.35 -12.90
C THR A 31 2.75 29.42 -12.06
N PRO A 32 1.71 30.17 -12.45
CA PRO A 32 0.49 30.26 -11.65
C PRO A 32 -0.11 28.87 -11.47
N GLU A 33 -0.46 28.53 -10.22
CA GLU A 33 -1.22 27.33 -9.91
C GLU A 33 -2.50 27.32 -10.77
N PRO A 34 -2.85 26.18 -11.40
CA PRO A 34 -4.10 26.09 -12.12
C PRO A 34 -5.25 26.29 -11.13
N THR A 35 -6.21 27.16 -11.47
CA THR A 35 -7.44 27.31 -10.71
C THR A 35 -8.15 25.95 -10.63
N PRO A 36 -8.56 25.48 -9.43
CA PRO A 36 -9.34 24.26 -9.29
C PRO A 36 -10.55 24.29 -10.21
N ASN A 37 -10.87 23.16 -10.83
CA ASN A 37 -12.04 23.08 -11.67
C ASN A 37 -13.32 23.21 -10.83
N GLU A 38 -14.40 23.73 -11.43
CA GLU A 38 -15.70 23.71 -10.77
C GLU A 38 -16.38 22.35 -11.01
N PRO A 39 -17.05 21.76 -10.01
CA PRO A 39 -17.85 20.56 -10.22
C PRO A 39 -19.13 20.85 -11.00
N GLU A 40 -19.89 19.81 -11.34
CA GLU A 40 -21.22 19.95 -11.90
C GLU A 40 -22.14 20.74 -10.95
N VAL A 41 -22.81 21.76 -11.49
CA VAL A 41 -23.67 22.68 -10.73
C VAL A 41 -24.87 21.99 -10.10
N ASN A 42 -25.36 20.92 -10.72
CA ASN A 42 -26.49 20.17 -10.21
C ASN A 42 -25.99 18.93 -9.48
N ASP A 43 -26.60 18.65 -8.35
CA ASP A 43 -26.31 17.41 -7.63
C ASP A 43 -26.72 16.20 -8.45
N SER A 44 -25.92 15.15 -8.34
CA SER A 44 -26.24 13.83 -8.85
C SER A 44 -25.77 12.78 -7.83
N GLY A 45 -26.02 11.50 -8.11
CA GLY A 45 -25.62 10.46 -7.19
C GLY A 45 -26.18 9.10 -7.53
N VAL A 46 -26.22 8.24 -6.52
CA VAL A 46 -26.86 6.93 -6.59
C VAL A 46 -27.61 6.67 -5.30
N GLN A 47 -28.78 6.06 -5.42
CA GLN A 47 -29.51 5.51 -4.29
C GLN A 47 -29.80 4.03 -4.49
N SER A 48 -29.89 3.31 -3.37
CA SER A 48 -30.47 1.98 -3.30
C SER A 48 -31.59 1.97 -2.26
N ILE A 49 -32.70 1.33 -2.61
CA ILE A 49 -33.90 1.23 -1.77
C ILE A 49 -34.25 -0.25 -1.65
N ASN A 50 -34.54 -0.69 -0.43
CA ASN A 50 -35.15 -1.98 -0.14
C ASN A 50 -36.38 -1.79 0.75
N VAL A 51 -37.54 -2.24 0.27
CA VAL A 51 -38.79 -2.32 1.04
C VAL A 51 -39.09 -3.78 1.28
N GLY A 52 -39.00 -4.22 2.54
CA GLY A 52 -39.13 -5.62 2.96
C GLY A 52 -40.55 -6.16 2.92
N THR A 53 -41.21 -6.12 1.76
CA THR A 53 -42.61 -6.50 1.57
C THR A 53 -42.90 -7.98 1.82
N THR A 54 -41.90 -8.83 1.88
CA THR A 54 -42.04 -10.22 2.36
C THR A 54 -42.56 -10.28 3.80
N ALA A 55 -42.23 -9.30 4.65
CA ALA A 55 -42.80 -9.17 6.00
C ALA A 55 -44.33 -8.97 5.97
N ALA A 56 -44.84 -8.34 4.91
CA ALA A 56 -46.28 -8.19 4.67
C ALA A 56 -46.93 -9.42 4.01
N GLY A 57 -46.14 -10.39 3.54
CA GLY A 57 -46.58 -11.62 2.86
C GLY A 57 -46.54 -11.56 1.34
N LEU A 58 -45.84 -10.58 0.76
CA LEU A 58 -45.56 -10.55 -0.68
C LEU A 58 -44.47 -11.57 -1.05
N PRO A 59 -44.42 -12.02 -2.32
CA PRO A 59 -43.48 -13.06 -2.74
C PRO A 59 -42.01 -12.61 -2.78
N SER A 60 -41.76 -11.31 -2.87
CA SER A 60 -40.43 -10.71 -2.89
C SER A 60 -40.47 -9.31 -2.28
N ASP A 61 -39.32 -8.81 -1.87
CA ASP A 61 -39.12 -7.43 -1.46
C ASP A 61 -39.07 -6.52 -2.71
N PHE A 62 -39.39 -5.24 -2.53
CA PHE A 62 -39.20 -4.24 -3.58
C PHE A 62 -37.81 -3.65 -3.43
N ALA A 63 -36.99 -3.74 -4.47
CA ALA A 63 -35.64 -3.21 -4.45
C ALA A 63 -35.28 -2.54 -5.76
N VAL A 64 -34.51 -1.46 -5.68
CA VAL A 64 -33.93 -0.79 -6.85
C VAL A 64 -32.64 -0.09 -6.44
N THR A 65 -31.64 -0.14 -7.32
CA THR A 65 -30.49 0.76 -7.30
C THR A 65 -30.57 1.63 -8.55
N THR A 66 -30.51 2.95 -8.41
CA THR A 66 -30.71 3.89 -9.53
C THR A 66 -29.96 5.21 -9.33
N ARG A 67 -29.59 5.82 -10.44
CA ARG A 67 -29.05 7.19 -10.53
C ARG A 67 -30.09 8.21 -11.02
N ASP A 68 -31.26 7.73 -11.46
CA ASP A 68 -32.35 8.57 -11.95
C ASP A 68 -33.27 8.95 -10.79
N PHE A 69 -32.98 10.06 -10.12
CA PHE A 69 -33.81 10.61 -9.05
C PHE A 69 -33.56 12.10 -8.82
N GLU A 70 -34.50 12.76 -8.16
CA GLU A 70 -34.39 14.17 -7.82
C GLU A 70 -33.78 14.33 -6.42
N ILE A 71 -32.91 15.34 -6.29
CA ILE A 71 -32.21 15.72 -5.06
C ILE A 71 -32.73 17.10 -4.65
N GLY A 72 -33.21 17.21 -3.42
CA GLY A 72 -33.62 18.46 -2.78
C GLY A 72 -32.50 18.99 -1.88
N GLU A 73 -32.72 20.20 -1.32
CA GLU A 73 -31.76 20.85 -0.41
C GLU A 73 -31.50 20.01 0.86
N ASP A 74 -32.55 19.41 1.39
CA ASP A 74 -32.55 18.64 2.63
C ASP A 74 -33.16 17.25 2.45
N SER A 75 -33.43 16.84 1.21
CA SER A 75 -34.22 15.64 0.91
C SER A 75 -33.78 14.91 -0.36
N VAL A 76 -34.20 13.65 -0.50
CA VAL A 76 -34.06 12.86 -1.73
C VAL A 76 -35.42 12.30 -2.12
N ILE A 77 -35.70 12.28 -3.42
CA ILE A 77 -36.86 11.58 -3.97
C ILE A 77 -36.52 10.11 -4.15
N ALA A 78 -36.98 9.29 -3.21
CA ALA A 78 -36.83 7.85 -3.25
C ALA A 78 -37.72 7.24 -4.36
N ARG A 79 -37.07 6.52 -5.28
CA ARG A 79 -37.72 5.85 -6.43
C ARG A 79 -38.43 4.54 -6.08
N ALA A 80 -39.29 4.60 -5.06
CA ALA A 80 -40.15 3.49 -4.68
C ALA A 80 -41.12 3.08 -5.80
N ASP A 81 -41.42 4.00 -6.73
CA ASP A 81 -42.13 3.72 -7.98
C ASP A 81 -41.37 2.70 -8.84
N ILE A 82 -40.06 2.86 -9.04
CA ILE A 82 -39.28 1.88 -9.80
C ILE A 82 -39.20 0.55 -9.04
N ALA A 83 -38.82 0.59 -7.75
CA ALA A 83 -38.66 -0.61 -6.92
C ALA A 83 -39.91 -1.50 -6.91
N SER A 84 -41.08 -0.86 -6.91
CA SER A 84 -42.38 -1.53 -6.78
C SER A 84 -43.12 -1.73 -8.11
N ASN A 85 -42.50 -1.39 -9.24
CA ASN A 85 -43.15 -1.38 -10.57
C ASN A 85 -44.44 -0.53 -10.61
N ASN A 86 -44.36 0.70 -10.12
CA ASN A 86 -45.42 1.72 -10.02
C ASN A 86 -46.56 1.37 -9.05
N LEU A 87 -46.33 0.45 -8.10
CA LEU A 87 -47.31 0.16 -7.05
C LEU A 87 -47.30 1.23 -5.95
N LEU A 88 -46.11 1.77 -5.66
CA LEU A 88 -45.87 2.91 -4.79
C LEU A 88 -45.55 4.15 -5.65
N PRO A 89 -45.85 5.36 -5.17
CA PRO A 89 -45.37 6.58 -5.80
C PRO A 89 -43.89 6.80 -5.49
N GLU A 90 -43.30 7.82 -6.13
CA GLU A 90 -42.08 8.46 -5.62
C GLU A 90 -42.32 9.02 -4.22
N VAL A 91 -41.31 8.94 -3.35
CA VAL A 91 -41.43 9.32 -1.95
C VAL A 91 -40.37 10.36 -1.61
N ASN A 92 -40.79 11.54 -1.17
CA ASN A 92 -39.85 12.53 -0.64
C ASN A 92 -39.40 12.12 0.76
N VAL A 93 -38.09 11.97 0.95
CA VAL A 93 -37.46 11.57 2.20
C VAL A 93 -36.52 12.69 2.63
N THR A 94 -36.83 13.34 3.75
CA THR A 94 -35.99 14.35 4.40
C THR A 94 -34.79 13.67 5.04
N ILE A 95 -33.58 14.09 4.69
CA ILE A 95 -32.33 13.48 5.17
C ILE A 95 -31.74 14.26 6.34
N SER A 96 -31.95 15.57 6.39
CA SER A 96 -31.36 16.48 7.39
C SER A 96 -32.32 17.62 7.70
N GLY A 97 -32.19 18.27 8.86
CA GLY A 97 -32.95 19.48 9.14
C GLY A 97 -32.86 20.03 10.55
N GLU A 98 -33.87 20.79 10.95
CA GLU A 98 -33.99 21.25 12.33
C GLU A 98 -34.28 20.06 13.25
N GLY A 99 -33.39 19.82 14.22
CA GLY A 99 -33.53 18.71 15.17
C GLY A 99 -32.45 17.63 15.02
N ASP A 100 -31.55 17.78 14.05
CA ASP A 100 -30.44 16.85 13.85
C ASP A 100 -29.61 16.64 15.13
N THR A 101 -29.26 15.38 15.36
CA THR A 101 -28.44 14.94 16.48
C THR A 101 -27.08 14.49 15.98
N ALA A 102 -26.01 15.04 16.55
CA ALA A 102 -24.66 14.60 16.23
C ALA A 102 -24.39 13.18 16.77
N LEU A 103 -23.79 12.36 15.93
CA LEU A 103 -23.27 11.03 16.24
C LEU A 103 -21.73 11.06 16.21
N ASP A 104 -21.11 9.90 16.44
CA ASP A 104 -19.66 9.74 16.35
C ASP A 104 -19.17 9.93 14.90
N ASP A 105 -17.86 10.17 14.75
CA ASP A 105 -17.15 10.27 13.46
C ASP A 105 -17.76 11.28 12.46
N GLY A 106 -18.42 12.32 12.96
CA GLY A 106 -18.98 13.41 12.15
C GLY A 106 -20.30 13.06 11.45
N TYR A 107 -20.91 11.92 11.79
CA TYR A 107 -22.27 11.60 11.32
C TYR A 107 -23.33 12.41 12.08
N MET A 108 -24.45 12.63 11.43
CA MET A 108 -25.64 13.27 11.97
C MET A 108 -26.83 12.32 11.80
N SER A 109 -27.79 12.36 12.73
CA SER A 109 -29.06 11.66 12.59
C SER A 109 -30.24 12.62 12.61
N HIS A 110 -31.25 12.35 11.77
CA HIS A 110 -32.50 13.09 11.70
C HIS A 110 -33.68 12.13 11.76
N ASP A 111 -34.58 12.32 12.74
CA ASP A 111 -35.82 11.56 12.84
C ASP A 111 -36.94 12.28 12.11
N ASP A 112 -37.62 11.60 11.20
CA ASP A 112 -38.72 12.18 10.44
C ASP A 112 -39.81 11.13 10.14
N ASN A 113 -40.90 11.61 9.54
CA ASN A 113 -42.00 10.80 9.08
C ASN A 113 -42.62 11.37 7.81
N THR A 114 -43.16 10.47 6.99
CA THR A 114 -43.95 10.83 5.82
C THR A 114 -45.12 9.86 5.67
N SER A 115 -46.01 10.14 4.73
CA SER A 115 -47.14 9.27 4.42
C SER A 115 -47.15 8.95 2.94
N ILE A 116 -47.13 7.66 2.61
CA ILE A 116 -47.04 7.17 1.24
C ILE A 116 -48.47 6.85 0.76
N PRO A 117 -49.01 7.59 -0.22
CA PRO A 117 -50.35 7.32 -0.71
C PRO A 117 -50.35 6.06 -1.57
N THR A 118 -51.17 5.07 -1.21
CA THR A 118 -51.33 3.81 -1.96
C THR A 118 -52.78 3.59 -2.36
N ALA A 119 -53.02 2.63 -3.27
CA ALA A 119 -54.38 2.20 -3.60
C ALA A 119 -55.15 1.59 -2.41
N LEU A 120 -54.46 1.22 -1.33
CA LEU A 120 -55.03 0.65 -0.11
C LEU A 120 -55.23 1.69 1.00
N GLY A 121 -54.85 2.94 0.77
CA GLY A 121 -54.86 4.03 1.75
C GLY A 121 -53.48 4.64 1.96
N GLU A 122 -53.38 5.52 2.95
CA GLU A 122 -52.11 6.09 3.40
C GLU A 122 -51.28 5.05 4.14
N LEU A 123 -49.99 4.97 3.82
CA LEU A 123 -49.01 4.12 4.48
C LEU A 123 -48.01 5.04 5.21
N PRO A 124 -48.19 5.25 6.53
CA PRO A 124 -47.26 6.05 7.32
C PRO A 124 -45.88 5.39 7.34
N LEU A 125 -44.84 6.18 7.14
CA LEU A 125 -43.43 5.80 7.23
C LEU A 125 -42.79 6.68 8.29
N GLU A 126 -42.36 6.07 9.38
CA GLU A 126 -41.46 6.70 10.36
C GLU A 126 -40.05 6.19 10.09
N TYR A 127 -39.06 7.08 10.12
CA TYR A 127 -37.69 6.74 9.78
C TYR A 127 -36.67 7.66 10.46
N THR A 128 -35.47 7.12 10.61
CA THR A 128 -34.27 7.85 11.00
C THR A 128 -33.34 7.88 9.79
N SER A 129 -32.94 9.08 9.40
CA SER A 129 -31.82 9.31 8.49
C SER A 129 -30.53 9.38 9.29
N VAL A 130 -29.46 8.77 8.80
CA VAL A 130 -28.08 8.96 9.28
C VAL A 130 -27.23 9.39 8.09
N TYR A 131 -26.59 10.55 8.18
CA TYR A 131 -25.87 11.13 7.06
C TYR A 131 -24.54 11.76 7.49
N LYS A 132 -23.64 11.99 6.51
CA LYS A 132 -22.39 12.72 6.70
C LYS A 132 -22.09 13.59 5.49
N ASP A 133 -21.69 14.83 5.75
CA ASP A 133 -21.25 15.79 4.75
C ASP A 133 -19.73 15.79 4.58
N TYR A 134 -19.29 16.01 3.34
CA TYR A 134 -17.89 16.16 2.94
C TYR A 134 -17.75 17.51 2.25
N ASP A 135 -17.38 18.51 3.05
CA ASP A 135 -17.19 19.92 2.68
C ASP A 135 -18.30 20.53 1.80
N GLY A 136 -19.54 20.05 1.95
CA GLY A 136 -20.68 20.46 1.14
C GLY A 136 -20.66 20.00 -0.32
N MET A 137 -19.63 19.26 -0.76
CA MET A 137 -19.50 18.73 -2.12
C MET A 137 -20.20 17.38 -2.28
N MET A 138 -20.24 16.60 -1.21
CA MET A 138 -20.80 15.25 -1.21
C MET A 138 -21.45 14.94 0.14
N ARG A 139 -22.54 14.17 0.12
CA ARG A 139 -23.22 13.63 1.29
C ARG A 139 -23.46 12.14 1.12
N THR A 140 -23.13 11.36 2.14
CA THR A 140 -23.59 9.98 2.28
C THR A 140 -24.79 9.93 3.22
N GLY A 141 -25.75 9.04 2.95
CA GLY A 141 -26.99 8.96 3.73
C GLY A 141 -27.53 7.54 3.81
N HIS A 142 -28.06 7.18 4.97
CA HIS A 142 -28.74 5.93 5.25
C HIS A 142 -30.12 6.24 5.82
N ILE A 143 -31.16 5.58 5.31
CA ILE A 143 -32.53 5.64 5.80
C ILE A 143 -32.85 4.31 6.48
N ASP A 144 -33.22 4.37 7.75
CA ASP A 144 -33.74 3.25 8.53
C ASP A 144 -35.16 3.57 8.98
N GLY A 145 -36.15 2.89 8.42
CA GLY A 145 -37.52 3.16 8.74
C GLY A 145 -38.43 1.95 8.67
N ALA A 146 -39.68 2.19 9.04
CA ALA A 146 -40.72 1.20 8.87
C ALA A 146 -42.05 1.82 8.46
N ALA A 147 -42.61 1.24 7.40
CA ALA A 147 -43.93 1.59 6.91
C ALA A 147 -45.01 0.74 7.59
N SER A 148 -46.12 1.37 8.02
CA SER A 148 -47.16 0.73 8.83
C SER A 148 -48.40 0.35 8.01
N LEU A 149 -48.59 -0.96 7.76
CA LEU A 149 -49.75 -1.50 7.03
C LEU A 149 -50.59 -2.44 7.91
N GLN A 150 -51.78 -2.00 8.36
CA GLN A 150 -52.73 -2.83 9.13
C GLN A 150 -52.08 -3.58 10.31
N ASP A 151 -51.41 -2.83 11.20
CA ASP A 151 -50.65 -3.33 12.36
C ASP A 151 -49.38 -4.14 12.02
N LYS A 152 -49.01 -4.25 10.74
CA LYS A 152 -47.71 -4.80 10.31
C LYS A 152 -46.72 -3.68 10.04
N SER A 153 -45.51 -3.88 10.54
CA SER A 153 -44.35 -3.03 10.26
C SER A 153 -43.58 -3.64 9.09
N ILE A 154 -43.38 -2.86 8.03
CA ILE A 154 -42.65 -3.24 6.81
C ILE A 154 -41.33 -2.45 6.84
N PRO A 155 -40.16 -3.09 6.92
CA PRO A 155 -38.90 -2.36 6.94
C PRO A 155 -38.69 -1.61 5.62
N VAL A 156 -38.17 -0.41 5.73
CA VAL A 156 -37.74 0.46 4.63
C VAL A 156 -36.30 0.82 4.90
N ASP A 157 -35.41 0.19 4.15
CA ASP A 157 -33.98 0.38 4.23
C ASP A 157 -33.56 1.16 2.97
N GLY A 158 -32.82 2.25 3.12
CA GLY A 158 -32.32 3.03 1.98
C GLY A 158 -30.89 3.50 2.20
N VAL A 159 -30.12 3.63 1.13
CA VAL A 159 -28.81 4.28 1.14
C VAL A 159 -28.69 5.20 -0.07
N ALA A 160 -28.01 6.31 0.10
CA ALA A 160 -27.71 7.24 -0.97
C ALA A 160 -26.33 7.87 -0.80
N VAL A 161 -25.70 8.19 -1.91
CA VAL A 161 -24.68 9.24 -1.98
C VAL A 161 -25.16 10.27 -2.99
N ILE A 162 -25.03 11.55 -2.63
CA ILE A 162 -25.45 12.70 -3.45
C ILE A 162 -24.37 13.78 -3.39
N GLY A 163 -24.26 14.60 -4.43
CA GLY A 163 -23.36 15.75 -4.40
C GLY A 163 -23.06 16.31 -5.79
N ASN A 164 -22.21 17.34 -5.81
CA ASN A 164 -21.72 17.94 -7.04
C ASN A 164 -20.66 17.04 -7.66
N ALA A 165 -21.06 16.30 -8.70
CA ALA A 165 -20.18 15.36 -9.38
C ALA A 165 -19.04 16.11 -10.08
N THR A 166 -17.87 15.48 -10.15
CA THR A 166 -16.76 15.97 -10.98
C THR A 166 -17.19 15.94 -12.44
N GLU A 167 -16.99 17.01 -13.20
CA GLU A 167 -17.27 16.95 -14.64
C GLU A 167 -16.43 15.83 -15.28
N ALA A 168 -17.03 15.02 -16.16
CA ALA A 168 -16.32 13.87 -16.75
C ALA A 168 -15.01 14.23 -17.49
N ALA A 169 -14.85 15.50 -17.90
CA ALA A 169 -13.63 16.01 -18.51
C ALA A 169 -12.50 16.33 -17.50
N ASN A 170 -12.85 16.52 -16.22
CA ASN A 170 -11.95 16.90 -15.14
C ASN A 170 -11.57 15.71 -14.26
N VAL A 171 -12.21 14.55 -14.45
CA VAL A 171 -11.74 13.28 -13.89
C VAL A 171 -10.31 13.02 -14.42
N PRO A 172 -9.32 12.75 -13.56
CA PRO A 172 -7.97 12.48 -14.01
C PRO A 172 -7.94 11.34 -15.04
N THR A 173 -7.04 11.44 -16.02
CA THR A 173 -6.87 10.42 -17.08
C THR A 173 -5.53 9.71 -17.01
N GLU A 174 -4.68 10.13 -16.07
CA GLU A 174 -3.36 9.59 -15.82
C GLU A 174 -3.17 9.38 -14.30
N GLY A 175 -2.28 8.48 -13.94
CA GLY A 175 -1.92 8.21 -12.55
C GLY A 175 -2.99 7.52 -11.73
N THR A 176 -2.74 7.48 -10.42
CA THR A 176 -3.62 6.91 -9.41
C THR A 176 -3.88 7.95 -8.32
N ALA A 177 -5.09 8.01 -7.77
CA ALA A 177 -5.38 8.79 -6.56
C ALA A 177 -5.82 7.87 -5.42
N LYS A 178 -5.46 8.24 -4.20
CA LYS A 178 -5.93 7.58 -2.98
C LYS A 178 -6.97 8.44 -2.29
N TYR A 179 -7.97 7.78 -1.74
CA TYR A 179 -9.04 8.41 -0.99
C TYR A 179 -9.20 7.69 0.34
N THR A 180 -9.42 8.43 1.41
CA THR A 180 -9.74 7.87 2.73
C THR A 180 -10.94 8.55 3.33
N GLY A 181 -11.76 7.80 4.04
CA GLY A 181 -12.88 8.35 4.79
C GLY A 181 -13.64 7.27 5.53
N ASP A 182 -14.95 7.34 5.44
CA ASP A 182 -15.86 6.61 6.31
C ASP A 182 -16.78 5.68 5.52
N ALA A 183 -17.29 4.67 6.20
CA ALA A 183 -18.23 3.72 5.66
C ALA A 183 -19.34 3.42 6.66
N THR A 184 -20.48 3.00 6.15
CA THR A 184 -21.57 2.42 6.94
C THR A 184 -21.85 0.99 6.49
N HIS A 185 -22.36 0.17 7.40
CA HIS A 185 -22.85 -1.17 7.13
C HIS A 185 -24.11 -1.45 7.92
N ARG A 186 -25.12 -2.02 7.28
CA ARG A 186 -26.36 -2.41 7.95
C ARG A 186 -26.96 -3.66 7.33
N LYS A 187 -27.40 -4.59 8.16
CA LYS A 187 -28.25 -5.71 7.74
C LYS A 187 -29.68 -5.22 7.50
N LEU A 188 -30.28 -5.69 6.42
CA LEU A 188 -31.65 -5.33 6.06
C LEU A 188 -32.65 -5.82 7.12
N GLY A 189 -33.73 -5.05 7.32
CA GLY A 189 -34.84 -5.40 8.19
C GLY A 189 -34.87 -4.67 9.54
N ILE A 190 -35.99 -4.88 10.26
CA ILE A 190 -36.33 -4.14 11.49
C ILE A 190 -35.36 -4.46 12.63
N GLY A 191 -34.87 -3.41 13.29
CA GLY A 191 -34.14 -3.51 14.56
C GLY A 191 -32.70 -3.97 14.43
N ASN A 192 -32.13 -3.89 13.22
CA ASN A 192 -30.68 -3.87 13.06
C ASN A 192 -30.17 -2.46 13.38
N ASP A 193 -28.90 -2.32 13.72
CA ASP A 193 -28.26 -1.01 13.91
C ASP A 193 -27.32 -0.73 12.72
N ILE A 194 -27.08 0.55 12.45
CA ILE A 194 -26.02 0.96 11.52
C ILE A 194 -24.68 0.78 12.23
N GLU A 195 -23.77 0.07 11.58
CA GLU A 195 -22.39 -0.03 11.98
C GLU A 195 -21.54 0.98 11.19
N PHE A 196 -20.75 1.77 11.91
CA PHE A 196 -19.79 2.71 11.34
C PHE A 196 -18.43 2.05 11.15
N GLY A 197 -17.72 2.45 10.11
CA GLY A 197 -16.41 1.92 9.75
C GLY A 197 -15.62 2.91 8.93
N THR A 198 -14.45 2.48 8.47
CA THR A 198 -13.56 3.28 7.63
C THR A 198 -13.60 2.80 6.19
N SER A 199 -13.26 3.70 5.26
CA SER A 199 -13.09 3.39 3.85
C SER A 199 -11.74 3.86 3.33
N GLU A 200 -11.09 3.03 2.53
CA GLU A 200 -9.87 3.35 1.81
C GLU A 200 -10.05 2.95 0.35
N PHE A 201 -9.83 3.87 -0.58
CA PHE A 201 -9.94 3.62 -2.01
C PHE A 201 -8.67 4.03 -2.76
N THR A 202 -8.36 3.27 -3.81
CA THR A 202 -7.40 3.65 -4.84
C THR A 202 -8.14 3.70 -6.17
N ALA A 203 -8.16 4.88 -6.80
CA ALA A 203 -8.62 5.06 -8.17
C ALA A 203 -7.42 5.02 -9.11
N ASP A 204 -7.33 4.00 -9.95
CA ASP A 204 -6.42 3.93 -11.09
C ASP A 204 -7.13 4.46 -12.34
N PHE A 205 -6.81 5.69 -12.70
CA PHE A 205 -7.43 6.37 -13.83
C PHE A 205 -6.94 5.85 -15.18
N VAL A 206 -5.73 5.26 -15.22
CA VAL A 206 -5.16 4.64 -16.43
C VAL A 206 -5.79 3.27 -16.64
N GLY A 207 -5.82 2.45 -15.58
CA GLY A 207 -6.46 1.14 -15.57
C GLY A 207 -7.99 1.20 -15.59
N LYS A 208 -8.57 2.39 -15.35
CA LYS A 208 -10.02 2.65 -15.22
C LYS A 208 -10.66 1.77 -14.15
N LYS A 209 -10.03 1.71 -12.99
CA LYS A 209 -10.49 0.89 -11.87
C LYS A 209 -10.48 1.65 -10.57
N VAL A 210 -11.46 1.35 -9.73
CA VAL A 210 -11.47 1.70 -8.32
C VAL A 210 -11.36 0.40 -7.53
N GLU A 211 -10.40 0.35 -6.61
CA GLU A 211 -10.30 -0.71 -5.60
C GLU A 211 -10.52 -0.07 -4.23
N GLY A 212 -11.34 -0.71 -3.40
CA GLY A 212 -11.74 -0.18 -2.11
C GLY A 212 -11.71 -1.25 -1.03
N ASN A 213 -11.33 -0.86 0.18
CA ASN A 213 -11.44 -1.69 1.37
C ASN A 213 -12.25 -0.94 2.43
N LEU A 214 -13.33 -1.57 2.88
CA LEU A 214 -14.15 -1.09 3.98
C LEU A 214 -13.87 -1.94 5.21
N SER A 215 -13.73 -1.30 6.37
CA SER A 215 -13.39 -1.99 7.63
C SER A 215 -14.42 -1.72 8.70
N PHE A 216 -15.02 -2.79 9.22
CA PHE A 216 -16.05 -2.75 10.27
C PHE A 216 -15.68 -3.71 11.42
N ALA A 217 -16.04 -3.34 12.64
CA ALA A 217 -15.71 -4.14 13.83
C ALA A 217 -16.43 -5.50 13.87
N ASN A 218 -17.68 -5.55 13.41
CA ASN A 218 -18.55 -6.72 13.44
C ASN A 218 -18.77 -7.32 12.04
N ALA A 219 -19.02 -6.50 11.03
CA ALA A 219 -19.16 -6.98 9.65
C ALA A 219 -17.83 -7.46 9.04
N GLY A 220 -16.69 -7.05 9.62
CA GLY A 220 -15.35 -7.39 9.14
C GLY A 220 -14.94 -6.57 7.91
N GLY A 221 -13.94 -7.05 7.18
CA GLY A 221 -13.46 -6.40 5.96
C GLY A 221 -14.34 -6.69 4.75
N ILE A 222 -14.68 -5.66 3.98
CA ILE A 222 -15.34 -5.78 2.67
C ILE A 222 -14.44 -5.15 1.62
N SER A 223 -13.95 -5.96 0.69
CA SER A 223 -13.19 -5.47 -0.47
C SER A 223 -14.11 -5.28 -1.67
N LEU A 224 -13.97 -4.14 -2.33
CA LEU A 224 -14.74 -3.73 -3.50
C LEU A 224 -13.80 -3.44 -4.66
N THR A 225 -14.22 -3.83 -5.87
CA THR A 225 -13.64 -3.42 -7.13
C THR A 225 -14.74 -2.94 -8.07
N ALA A 226 -14.47 -1.87 -8.80
CA ALA A 226 -15.39 -1.26 -9.75
C ALA A 226 -14.62 -0.73 -10.96
N ASP A 227 -15.27 -0.75 -12.12
CA ASP A 227 -14.74 -0.16 -13.35
C ASP A 227 -15.20 1.29 -13.48
N ILE A 228 -14.30 2.19 -13.91
CA ILE A 228 -14.55 3.62 -14.09
C ILE A 228 -15.11 3.88 -15.49
N GLU A 229 -16.26 4.57 -15.56
CA GLU A 229 -16.87 5.10 -16.77
C GLU A 229 -17.25 6.58 -16.59
N GLY A 230 -16.46 7.48 -17.18
CA GLY A 230 -16.63 8.92 -16.98
C GLY A 230 -16.30 9.32 -15.54
N ASN A 231 -17.23 10.00 -14.87
CA ASN A 231 -17.16 10.38 -13.46
C ASN A 231 -17.83 9.35 -12.53
N GLN A 232 -18.25 8.20 -13.05
CA GLN A 232 -18.92 7.15 -12.31
C GLN A 232 -18.10 5.88 -12.28
N PHE A 233 -18.40 5.00 -11.33
CA PHE A 233 -17.87 3.64 -11.32
C PHE A 233 -18.91 2.65 -10.81
N SER A 234 -18.80 1.41 -11.31
CA SER A 234 -19.73 0.33 -11.00
C SER A 234 -19.01 -1.02 -10.86
N GLY A 235 -19.46 -1.84 -9.91
CA GLY A 235 -18.87 -3.14 -9.59
C GLY A 235 -19.94 -4.20 -9.35
N THR A 236 -19.78 -5.37 -9.96
CA THR A 236 -20.77 -6.46 -9.85
C THR A 236 -20.58 -7.31 -8.60
N ALA A 237 -21.68 -7.90 -8.09
CA ALA A 237 -21.66 -8.82 -6.95
C ALA A 237 -20.67 -9.99 -7.12
N ASP A 238 -20.55 -10.56 -8.33
CA ASP A 238 -19.64 -11.67 -8.60
C ASP A 238 -18.16 -11.30 -8.40
N ALA A 239 -17.79 -10.04 -8.68
CA ALA A 239 -16.43 -9.53 -8.50
C ALA A 239 -16.10 -9.18 -7.03
N ASN A 240 -17.13 -9.02 -6.21
CA ASN A 240 -17.09 -8.35 -4.91
C ASN A 240 -17.67 -9.23 -3.79
N GLY A 241 -17.49 -10.55 -3.88
CA GLY A 241 -17.90 -11.48 -2.82
C GLY A 241 -19.40 -11.43 -2.49
N GLY A 242 -20.25 -11.09 -3.46
CA GLY A 242 -21.70 -10.98 -3.30
C GLY A 242 -22.24 -9.57 -3.13
N TYR A 243 -21.40 -8.53 -3.14
CA TYR A 243 -21.81 -7.12 -3.06
C TYR A 243 -21.76 -6.40 -4.40
N ALA A 244 -22.89 -5.87 -4.88
CA ALA A 244 -22.85 -4.88 -5.96
C ALA A 244 -22.47 -3.52 -5.39
N THR A 245 -21.74 -2.70 -6.15
CA THR A 245 -21.39 -1.34 -5.73
C THR A 245 -21.52 -0.36 -6.88
N GLU A 246 -21.97 0.85 -6.55
CA GLU A 246 -22.16 1.97 -7.48
C GLU A 246 -21.65 3.24 -6.79
N GLY A 247 -20.89 4.07 -7.50
CA GLY A 247 -20.39 5.32 -6.95
C GLY A 247 -19.97 6.34 -8.01
N GLY A 248 -19.34 7.42 -7.57
CA GLY A 248 -18.83 8.47 -8.44
C GLY A 248 -17.77 9.33 -7.77
N PHE A 249 -17.16 10.18 -8.59
CA PHE A 249 -16.23 11.22 -8.16
C PHE A 249 -16.99 12.54 -8.01
N TYR A 250 -16.70 13.28 -6.94
CA TYR A 250 -17.33 14.55 -6.58
C TYR A 250 -16.26 15.62 -6.32
N GLY A 251 -16.67 16.89 -6.33
CA GLY A 251 -15.74 18.01 -6.31
C GLY A 251 -15.15 18.32 -7.69
N GLY A 252 -14.35 19.37 -7.77
CA GLY A 252 -13.86 19.94 -9.02
C GLY A 252 -12.95 19.01 -9.80
N ASP A 253 -12.06 18.33 -9.08
CA ASP A 253 -10.93 17.57 -9.62
C ASP A 253 -10.86 16.14 -9.07
N ALA A 254 -12.06 15.54 -8.93
CA ALA A 254 -12.27 14.27 -8.25
C ALA A 254 -11.71 14.32 -6.82
N ASP A 255 -12.02 15.40 -6.10
CA ASP A 255 -11.53 15.67 -4.74
C ASP A 255 -12.16 14.73 -3.71
N TYR A 256 -13.34 14.19 -4.03
CA TYR A 256 -14.04 13.21 -3.23
C TYR A 256 -14.45 12.01 -4.08
N LEU A 257 -14.56 10.86 -3.43
CA LEU A 257 -15.17 9.66 -3.98
C LEU A 257 -16.24 9.18 -3.00
N GLY A 258 -17.40 8.77 -3.52
CA GLY A 258 -18.43 8.18 -2.69
C GLY A 258 -19.36 7.26 -3.45
N GLY A 259 -20.05 6.39 -2.71
CA GLY A 259 -20.87 5.35 -3.30
C GLY A 259 -21.68 4.56 -2.28
N ILE A 260 -22.42 3.60 -2.81
CA ILE A 260 -23.21 2.64 -2.06
C ILE A 260 -22.77 1.22 -2.42
N TYR A 261 -23.06 0.28 -1.54
CA TYR A 261 -22.96 -1.14 -1.84
C TYR A 261 -24.14 -1.89 -1.24
N GLU A 262 -24.57 -2.96 -1.91
CA GLU A 262 -25.67 -3.82 -1.46
C GLU A 262 -25.43 -5.27 -1.85
N GLY A 263 -25.92 -6.20 -1.04
CA GLY A 263 -25.72 -7.63 -1.26
C GLY A 263 -25.62 -8.38 0.05
N ASN A 264 -25.62 -9.72 -0.01
CA ASN A 264 -25.51 -10.57 1.17
C ASN A 264 -26.53 -10.27 2.31
N GLY A 265 -27.68 -9.67 1.97
CA GLY A 265 -28.70 -9.26 2.95
C GLY A 265 -28.35 -8.01 3.75
N ALA A 266 -27.42 -7.19 3.24
CA ALA A 266 -26.97 -5.95 3.84
C ALA A 266 -26.77 -4.84 2.79
N GLN A 267 -26.64 -3.61 3.26
CA GLN A 267 -26.31 -2.45 2.45
C GLN A 267 -25.43 -1.47 3.24
N GLY A 268 -24.82 -0.51 2.55
CA GLY A 268 -24.05 0.54 3.19
C GLY A 268 -23.62 1.64 2.21
N THR A 269 -23.06 2.69 2.78
CA THR A 269 -22.47 3.83 2.07
C THR A 269 -20.97 3.89 2.32
N TYR A 270 -20.24 4.57 1.44
CA TYR A 270 -18.87 5.01 1.70
C TYR A 270 -18.66 6.41 1.11
N GLY A 271 -17.82 7.19 1.78
CA GLY A 271 -17.39 8.50 1.32
C GLY A 271 -15.94 8.72 1.75
N ALA A 272 -15.14 9.28 0.87
CA ALA A 272 -13.71 9.43 1.06
C ALA A 272 -13.19 10.69 0.38
N GLU A 273 -12.28 11.39 1.04
CA GLU A 273 -11.59 12.56 0.52
C GLU A 273 -10.25 12.14 -0.09
N LYS A 274 -9.90 12.77 -1.21
CA LYS A 274 -8.64 12.59 -1.90
C LYS A 274 -7.51 13.05 -1.00
N ILE A 275 -6.47 12.25 -0.91
CA ILE A 275 -5.28 12.63 -0.16
C ILE A 275 -4.40 13.48 -1.07
N ASP A 276 -4.39 14.80 -0.84
CA ASP A 276 -3.48 15.71 -1.53
C ASP A 276 -2.04 15.56 -1.00
N ALA A 277 -1.08 15.60 -1.92
CA ALA A 277 0.31 15.77 -1.54
C ALA A 277 0.51 17.20 -1.01
N PRO A 278 1.23 17.42 0.10
CA PRO A 278 1.42 18.76 0.64
C PRO A 278 2.13 19.68 -0.37
N ALA A 279 1.61 20.91 -0.50
CA ALA A 279 2.18 21.95 -1.36
C ALA A 279 3.55 22.43 -0.84
N PRO A 280 4.51 22.77 -1.71
CA PRO A 280 5.83 23.23 -1.30
C PRO A 280 5.74 24.64 -0.69
N VAL A 281 6.25 24.83 0.52
CA VAL A 281 6.30 26.14 1.19
C VAL A 281 7.46 27.00 0.66
N ASP A 282 7.15 28.16 0.08
CA ASP A 282 8.13 29.17 -0.33
C ASP A 282 8.53 30.08 0.88
N PRO A 283 9.80 30.45 1.07
CA PRO A 283 10.24 31.19 2.26
C PRO A 283 9.86 32.67 2.17
N THR A 284 9.12 33.12 3.18
CA THR A 284 8.63 34.51 3.32
C THR A 284 9.73 35.58 3.36
N ASP A 285 9.45 36.75 2.77
CA ASP A 285 10.10 38.02 3.09
C ASP A 285 9.05 39.02 3.65
N PRO A 286 9.34 39.82 4.70
CA PRO A 286 8.32 40.37 5.57
C PRO A 286 7.92 41.81 5.22
N VAL A 287 6.65 42.16 5.45
CA VAL A 287 6.27 43.56 5.75
C VAL A 287 5.10 43.69 6.74
N ASP A 288 5.27 44.69 7.61
CA ASP A 288 4.61 45.15 8.85
C ASP A 288 3.05 45.14 8.93
N PRO A 289 2.43 44.89 10.11
CA PRO A 289 1.01 44.56 10.23
C PRO A 289 0.13 45.74 10.66
N THR A 290 -1.18 45.60 10.43
CA THR A 290 -2.17 46.03 11.43
C THR A 290 -3.16 44.91 11.70
N ASP A 291 -2.97 44.29 12.86
CA ASP A 291 -3.82 43.43 13.71
C ASP A 291 -5.15 42.92 13.13
N PRO A 292 -5.32 41.58 13.13
CA PRO A 292 -6.34 40.98 13.97
C PRO A 292 -5.82 39.83 14.84
N VAL A 293 -6.59 39.59 15.91
CA VAL A 293 -6.40 38.66 17.03
C VAL A 293 -5.74 37.32 16.66
N ASP A 294 -4.67 37.02 17.40
CA ASP A 294 -3.82 35.83 17.33
C ASP A 294 -4.64 34.52 17.43
N PRO A 295 -4.77 33.73 16.36
CA PRO A 295 -5.21 32.34 16.48
C PRO A 295 -4.13 31.59 17.26
N THR A 296 -4.53 30.79 18.24
CA THR A 296 -3.58 29.93 18.97
C THR A 296 -2.80 29.09 17.97
N GLU A 297 -1.48 29.29 17.96
CA GLU A 297 -0.50 28.49 17.22
C GLU A 297 -0.92 27.02 17.23
N PRO A 298 -1.13 26.36 16.06
CA PRO A 298 -1.28 24.92 16.05
C PRO A 298 -0.05 24.33 16.72
N THR A 299 -0.28 23.54 17.77
CA THR A 299 0.81 22.89 18.50
C THR A 299 1.55 21.99 17.52
N GLU A 300 2.85 22.21 17.34
CA GLU A 300 3.71 21.34 16.55
C GLU A 300 3.48 19.87 16.95
N PRO A 301 3.38 18.94 15.98
CA PRO A 301 3.28 17.52 16.31
C PRO A 301 4.47 17.13 17.18
N VAL A 302 4.18 16.48 18.31
CA VAL A 302 5.20 16.05 19.27
C VAL A 302 5.47 14.57 19.03
N ASN A 303 6.74 14.23 18.82
CA ASN A 303 7.14 12.85 18.68
C ASN A 303 6.71 12.01 19.90
N PRO A 304 5.91 10.93 19.72
CA PRO A 304 5.59 10.04 20.82
C PRO A 304 6.88 9.41 21.41
N PRO A 305 7.06 9.36 22.73
CA PRO A 305 8.23 8.73 23.34
C PRO A 305 8.02 7.21 23.42
N VAL A 306 7.86 6.54 22.28
CA VAL A 306 7.69 5.09 22.19
C VAL A 306 9.00 4.42 21.74
N PRO A 307 9.40 3.30 22.37
CA PRO A 307 10.57 2.56 21.92
C PRO A 307 10.24 1.73 20.68
N ALA A 308 11.27 1.34 19.92
CA ALA A 308 11.15 0.31 18.89
C ALA A 308 10.63 -1.02 19.46
N ASP A 309 10.06 -1.87 18.59
CA ASP A 309 9.55 -3.17 18.98
C ASP A 309 10.66 -4.03 19.62
N SER A 310 10.32 -4.66 20.74
CA SER A 310 11.22 -5.57 21.44
C SER A 310 11.43 -6.90 20.72
N ALA A 311 10.50 -7.32 19.86
CA ALA A 311 10.65 -8.50 19.04
C ALA A 311 11.60 -8.23 17.86
N ILE A 312 12.36 -9.26 17.44
CA ILE A 312 13.10 -9.22 16.19
C ILE A 312 12.20 -9.83 15.12
N THR A 313 12.18 -9.20 13.96
CA THR A 313 11.49 -9.68 12.76
C THR A 313 12.34 -9.35 11.54
N GLY A 314 11.90 -9.72 10.34
CA GLY A 314 12.68 -9.44 9.15
C GLY A 314 12.20 -10.10 7.87
N PHE A 315 13.07 -10.03 6.88
CA PHE A 315 12.87 -10.57 5.54
C PHE A 315 14.09 -11.38 5.11
N GLN A 316 13.85 -12.46 4.38
CA GLN A 316 14.92 -13.25 3.77
C GLN A 316 14.55 -13.74 2.36
N SER A 317 15.58 -13.97 1.55
CA SER A 317 15.45 -14.69 0.30
C SER A 317 16.54 -15.74 0.17
N THR A 318 16.20 -16.90 -0.37
CA THR A 318 17.13 -18.02 -0.55
C THR A 318 17.06 -18.55 -1.97
N ALA A 319 18.23 -18.63 -2.61
CA ALA A 319 18.42 -19.33 -3.87
C ALA A 319 19.20 -20.63 -3.66
N LEU A 320 18.66 -21.73 -4.19
CA LEU A 320 19.36 -23.02 -4.25
C LEU A 320 19.66 -23.35 -5.71
N SER A 321 20.91 -23.70 -6.03
CA SER A 321 21.27 -24.06 -7.40
C SER A 321 22.12 -25.31 -7.52
N SER A 322 21.87 -26.10 -8.54
CA SER A 322 22.57 -27.36 -8.82
C SER A 322 23.05 -27.41 -10.28
N VAL A 323 23.91 -28.37 -10.59
CA VAL A 323 24.25 -28.76 -11.96
C VAL A 323 23.76 -30.18 -12.20
N ALA A 324 23.47 -30.53 -13.46
CA ALA A 324 23.03 -31.87 -13.83
C ALA A 324 24.01 -32.94 -13.35
N LYS A 325 23.56 -33.86 -12.50
CA LYS A 325 24.40 -34.88 -11.87
C LYS A 325 23.61 -36.13 -11.50
N ASN A 326 24.09 -37.30 -11.94
CA ASN A 326 23.54 -38.59 -11.54
C ASN A 326 24.37 -39.18 -10.39
N ILE A 327 23.73 -39.38 -9.23
CA ILE A 327 24.33 -39.88 -8.00
C ILE A 327 23.78 -41.29 -7.75
N ALA A 328 24.36 -42.26 -8.47
CA ALA A 328 23.91 -43.65 -8.45
C ALA A 328 23.92 -44.27 -7.05
N ILE A 329 24.87 -43.92 -6.19
CA ILE A 329 25.00 -44.47 -4.83
C ILE A 329 23.85 -44.05 -3.90
N ALA A 330 23.15 -42.95 -4.21
CA ALA A 330 22.05 -42.40 -3.42
C ALA A 330 20.70 -42.48 -4.16
N ASN A 331 20.69 -43.03 -5.39
CA ASN A 331 19.54 -42.96 -6.31
C ASN A 331 18.97 -41.54 -6.44
N VAL A 332 19.86 -40.54 -6.56
CA VAL A 332 19.49 -39.12 -6.72
C VAL A 332 19.91 -38.66 -8.11
N VAL A 333 19.01 -37.98 -8.81
CA VAL A 333 19.31 -37.22 -10.03
C VAL A 333 19.12 -35.75 -9.68
N LEU A 334 20.18 -34.97 -9.84
CA LEU A 334 20.11 -33.51 -9.77
C LEU A 334 19.98 -32.98 -11.19
N ASP A 335 19.03 -32.07 -11.38
CA ASP A 335 18.92 -31.28 -12.60
C ASP A 335 19.85 -30.07 -12.56
N ASP A 336 20.21 -29.56 -13.73
CA ASP A 336 20.78 -28.22 -13.85
C ASP A 336 19.66 -27.22 -13.57
N ALA A 337 19.78 -26.47 -12.48
CA ALA A 337 18.66 -25.67 -11.99
C ALA A 337 19.10 -24.59 -11.00
N ILE A 338 18.33 -23.51 -10.96
CA ILE A 338 18.26 -22.59 -9.83
C ILE A 338 16.80 -22.47 -9.38
N GLY A 339 16.57 -22.74 -8.09
CA GLY A 339 15.30 -22.62 -7.42
C GLY A 339 15.22 -21.27 -6.70
N TYR A 340 14.23 -20.47 -7.08
CA TYR A 340 13.82 -19.26 -6.36
C TYR A 340 12.39 -19.43 -5.84
N VAL A 341 12.11 -18.76 -4.72
CA VAL A 341 10.77 -18.54 -4.17
C VAL A 341 10.75 -17.14 -3.59
N ALA A 342 9.60 -16.46 -3.72
CA ALA A 342 9.25 -15.16 -3.15
C ALA A 342 10.00 -14.79 -1.86
N ILE A 343 10.30 -13.51 -1.69
CA ILE A 343 10.79 -12.97 -0.42
C ILE A 343 9.88 -13.45 0.71
N ARG A 344 10.50 -13.95 1.79
CA ARG A 344 9.81 -14.48 2.97
C ARG A 344 9.96 -13.53 4.14
N ASP A 345 8.88 -13.40 4.89
CA ASP A 345 8.85 -12.65 6.14
C ASP A 345 9.18 -13.56 7.34
N ASP A 346 9.05 -13.00 8.54
CA ASP A 346 9.25 -13.74 9.79
C ASP A 346 8.23 -14.88 9.99
N LYS A 347 7.04 -14.75 9.43
CA LYS A 347 5.92 -15.68 9.60
C LYS A 347 5.87 -16.77 8.56
N SER A 348 6.59 -16.66 7.45
CA SER A 348 6.64 -17.70 6.44
C SER A 348 7.01 -19.04 7.07
N ASN A 349 6.26 -20.10 6.78
CA ASN A 349 6.52 -21.45 7.28
C ASN A 349 5.97 -22.57 6.39
N TRP A 350 6.47 -23.79 6.59
CA TRP A 350 6.00 -25.00 5.93
C TRP A 350 5.87 -26.10 6.98
N SER A 351 4.79 -26.88 6.89
CA SER A 351 4.46 -27.98 7.80
C SER A 351 5.46 -29.15 7.78
N GLY A 352 6.38 -29.18 6.80
CA GLY A 352 7.26 -30.34 6.54
C GLY A 352 6.53 -31.52 5.90
N ASN A 353 5.24 -31.38 5.60
CA ASN A 353 4.44 -32.43 4.99
C ASN A 353 4.43 -32.29 3.46
N GLN A 354 4.95 -33.30 2.78
CA GLN A 354 4.99 -33.34 1.31
C GLN A 354 3.60 -33.32 0.66
N ALA A 355 2.55 -33.71 1.40
CA ALA A 355 1.17 -33.66 0.89
C ALA A 355 0.65 -32.22 0.74
N ASP A 356 1.29 -31.24 1.39
CA ASP A 356 0.86 -29.84 1.41
C ASP A 356 1.51 -29.02 0.28
N LEU A 357 2.28 -29.69 -0.60
CA LEU A 357 2.88 -29.06 -1.77
C LEU A 357 1.82 -28.82 -2.85
N VAL A 358 1.80 -27.60 -3.36
CA VAL A 358 0.94 -27.19 -4.47
C VAL A 358 1.76 -27.05 -5.75
N ASN A 359 1.21 -27.50 -6.86
CA ASN A 359 1.85 -27.32 -8.16
C ASN A 359 1.56 -25.90 -8.68
N LYS A 360 2.60 -25.07 -8.76
CA LYS A 360 2.57 -23.77 -9.45
C LYS A 360 3.45 -23.88 -10.70
N ASP A 361 2.81 -23.82 -11.86
CA ASP A 361 3.45 -23.81 -13.19
C ASP A 361 4.49 -24.93 -13.42
N GLY A 362 4.15 -26.15 -12.99
CA GLY A 362 4.99 -27.34 -13.16
C GLY A 362 6.02 -27.55 -12.06
N ALA A 363 6.04 -26.70 -11.02
CA ALA A 363 6.89 -26.86 -9.87
C ALA A 363 6.09 -27.01 -8.57
N LEU A 364 6.45 -28.00 -7.76
CA LEU A 364 5.89 -28.16 -6.42
C LEU A 364 6.49 -27.11 -5.49
N VAL A 365 5.63 -26.28 -4.91
CA VAL A 365 6.00 -25.30 -3.88
C VAL A 365 5.22 -25.59 -2.61
N PRO A 366 5.82 -25.43 -1.42
CA PRO A 366 5.08 -25.59 -0.19
C PRO A 366 4.05 -24.49 0.00
N LEU A 367 2.89 -24.86 0.55
CA LEU A 367 1.91 -23.90 1.06
C LEU A 367 2.53 -23.17 2.26
N ASP A 368 2.51 -21.85 2.22
CA ASP A 368 2.96 -21.02 3.35
C ASP A 368 1.90 -21.01 4.45
N THR A 369 2.27 -21.45 5.65
CA THR A 369 1.37 -21.54 6.81
C THR A 369 1.28 -20.26 7.63
N GLN A 370 2.16 -19.27 7.39
CA GLN A 370 2.19 -17.98 8.10
C GLN A 370 2.24 -18.08 9.64
N ASP A 371 2.78 -19.18 10.19
CA ASP A 371 2.93 -19.44 11.64
C ASP A 371 4.40 -19.59 12.08
N GLY A 372 5.32 -19.05 11.28
CA GLY A 372 6.75 -19.05 11.51
C GLY A 372 7.25 -18.04 12.55
N ASP A 373 8.52 -18.24 12.90
CA ASP A 373 9.34 -17.36 13.74
C ASP A 373 10.78 -17.53 13.27
N ASN A 374 11.10 -16.88 12.14
CA ASN A 374 12.33 -17.07 11.40
C ASN A 374 13.49 -16.24 11.95
N PHE A 375 13.20 -15.14 12.67
CA PHE A 375 14.17 -14.18 13.18
C PHE A 375 14.03 -14.00 14.71
N THR A 376 14.86 -14.74 15.46
CA THR A 376 14.76 -14.77 16.94
C THR A 376 15.96 -14.13 17.65
N SER A 377 17.10 -13.97 16.96
CA SER A 377 18.27 -13.29 17.49
C SER A 377 19.22 -12.85 16.38
N PHE A 378 20.02 -11.80 16.62
CA PHE A 378 21.08 -11.36 15.70
C PHE A 378 22.24 -12.35 15.52
N ASP A 379 22.26 -13.44 16.31
CA ASP A 379 23.32 -14.46 16.29
C ASP A 379 22.93 -15.71 15.48
N ASN A 380 21.65 -15.86 15.11
CA ASN A 380 21.14 -17.06 14.46
C ASN A 380 20.20 -16.71 13.31
N LEU A 381 20.12 -17.58 12.32
CA LEU A 381 19.20 -17.44 11.20
C LEU A 381 18.60 -18.80 10.83
N SER A 382 17.28 -18.80 10.61
CA SER A 382 16.57 -19.95 10.02
C SER A 382 16.47 -19.77 8.52
N VAL A 383 17.47 -20.25 7.77
CA VAL A 383 17.48 -20.13 6.30
C VAL A 383 16.44 -21.08 5.69
N ARG A 384 15.44 -20.52 5.00
CA ARG A 384 14.26 -21.26 4.48
C ARG A 384 14.48 -22.00 3.17
N ALA A 385 15.57 -22.76 3.11
CA ALA A 385 15.89 -23.63 1.98
C ALA A 385 14.89 -24.80 1.81
N ASP A 386 14.27 -25.23 2.90
CA ASP A 386 13.17 -26.21 2.94
C ASP A 386 11.98 -25.76 2.09
N MET A 387 11.69 -24.46 2.13
CA MET A 387 10.60 -23.92 1.34
C MET A 387 10.99 -23.64 -0.12
N VAL A 388 12.26 -23.75 -0.49
CA VAL A 388 12.75 -23.55 -1.87
C VAL A 388 12.77 -24.86 -2.65
N LYS A 389 13.25 -25.94 -2.02
CA LYS A 389 13.32 -27.27 -2.63
C LYS A 389 12.91 -28.35 -1.62
N PRO A 390 11.60 -28.42 -1.26
CA PRO A 390 11.10 -29.30 -0.19
C PRO A 390 11.36 -30.79 -0.44
N GLU A 391 11.59 -31.18 -1.69
CA GLU A 391 11.97 -32.57 -2.04
C GLU A 391 13.40 -32.95 -1.63
N SER A 392 14.28 -31.96 -1.44
CA SER A 392 15.72 -32.18 -1.19
C SER A 392 16.21 -31.56 0.13
N VAL A 393 15.42 -30.66 0.72
CA VAL A 393 15.67 -30.02 2.01
C VAL A 393 14.36 -30.10 2.79
N GLN A 394 14.33 -30.88 3.87
CA GLN A 394 13.10 -31.16 4.62
C GLN A 394 12.92 -30.28 5.86
N GLU A 395 13.99 -29.60 6.30
CA GLU A 395 13.97 -28.72 7.46
C GLU A 395 14.72 -27.40 7.18
N PRO A 396 14.33 -26.29 7.83
CA PRO A 396 15.07 -25.04 7.75
C PRO A 396 16.54 -25.23 8.15
N LEU A 397 17.44 -24.55 7.43
CA LEU A 397 18.86 -24.56 7.72
C LEU A 397 19.15 -23.60 8.88
N LYS A 398 19.26 -24.15 10.10
CA LYS A 398 19.56 -23.39 11.33
C LYS A 398 21.04 -23.01 11.38
N VAL A 399 21.34 -21.74 11.12
CA VAL A 399 22.70 -21.22 10.98
C VAL A 399 23.06 -20.35 12.18
N SER A 400 24.29 -20.50 12.69
CA SER A 400 24.88 -19.56 13.64
C SER A 400 25.73 -18.55 12.88
N LEU A 401 25.43 -17.27 13.05
CA LEU A 401 26.03 -16.19 12.26
C LEU A 401 27.45 -15.86 12.73
N GLY A 402 27.72 -16.00 14.04
CA GLY A 402 29.03 -15.69 14.63
C GLY A 402 29.48 -14.24 14.37
N GLU A 403 30.78 -13.99 14.44
CA GLU A 403 31.33 -12.71 13.96
C GLU A 403 31.22 -12.63 12.43
N SER A 404 30.95 -11.45 11.87
CA SER A 404 30.88 -11.26 10.42
C SER A 404 32.14 -11.78 9.73
N GLY A 405 31.98 -12.64 8.72
CA GLY A 405 33.05 -13.38 8.06
C GLY A 405 33.25 -14.82 8.55
N SER A 406 32.55 -15.24 9.61
CA SER A 406 32.63 -16.58 10.17
C SER A 406 32.17 -17.65 9.19
N THR A 407 32.75 -18.85 9.33
CA THR A 407 32.37 -20.03 8.57
C THR A 407 31.78 -21.10 9.48
N GLY A 408 30.82 -21.86 8.97
CA GLY A 408 30.24 -22.99 9.70
C GLY A 408 29.84 -24.15 8.78
N SER A 409 29.37 -25.23 9.41
CA SER A 409 28.88 -26.42 8.73
C SER A 409 27.70 -27.00 9.50
N ILE A 410 26.58 -27.23 8.82
CA ILE A 410 25.40 -27.92 9.38
C ILE A 410 24.97 -29.06 8.48
N THR A 411 24.41 -30.11 9.07
CA THR A 411 23.84 -31.23 8.32
C THR A 411 22.51 -30.78 7.70
N VAL A 412 22.30 -31.09 6.43
CA VAL A 412 21.04 -30.83 5.70
C VAL A 412 20.18 -32.09 5.79
N GLU A 413 18.97 -31.99 6.35
CA GLU A 413 18.02 -33.10 6.34
C GLU A 413 17.45 -33.29 4.93
N ALA A 414 17.94 -34.29 4.20
CA ALA A 414 17.54 -34.58 2.84
C ALA A 414 16.56 -35.76 2.74
N GLY A 415 16.15 -36.34 3.87
CA GLY A 415 15.30 -37.53 3.92
C GLY A 415 15.98 -38.79 3.38
N LYS A 416 17.30 -38.88 3.52
CA LYS A 416 18.15 -39.96 2.97
C LYS A 416 18.89 -40.76 4.06
N ASP A 417 18.33 -40.83 5.25
CA ASP A 417 18.90 -41.51 6.43
C ASP A 417 20.36 -41.06 6.69
N SER A 418 21.35 -41.96 6.56
CA SER A 418 22.76 -41.70 6.88
C SER A 418 23.56 -40.98 5.78
N LEU A 419 22.91 -40.55 4.69
CA LEU A 419 23.57 -39.92 3.52
C LEU A 419 23.30 -38.41 3.40
N ASN A 420 22.91 -37.76 4.49
CA ASN A 420 22.65 -36.33 4.53
C ASN A 420 23.93 -35.50 4.28
N PRO A 421 23.91 -34.54 3.33
CA PRO A 421 25.06 -33.69 3.03
C PRO A 421 25.21 -32.58 4.08
N ASN A 422 26.35 -31.87 4.05
CA ASN A 422 26.58 -30.71 4.90
C ASN A 422 26.48 -29.42 4.09
N PHE A 423 25.79 -28.42 4.62
CA PHE A 423 25.90 -27.05 4.15
C PHE A 423 27.10 -26.39 4.83
N ASN A 424 28.18 -26.24 4.06
CA ASN A 424 29.34 -25.45 4.48
C ASN A 424 29.10 -24.00 4.07
N TYR A 425 29.00 -23.10 5.05
CA TYR A 425 28.58 -21.72 4.82
C TYR A 425 29.59 -20.72 5.36
N LYS A 426 29.48 -19.50 4.83
CA LYS A 426 30.07 -18.28 5.36
C LYS A 426 28.94 -17.28 5.63
N SER A 427 29.02 -16.63 6.78
CA SER A 427 28.13 -15.55 7.19
C SER A 427 28.87 -14.23 7.05
N VAL A 428 28.28 -13.22 6.41
CA VAL A 428 28.77 -11.83 6.42
C VAL A 428 27.61 -10.89 6.62
N TYR A 429 27.74 -9.95 7.54
CA TYR A 429 26.68 -9.00 7.84
C TYR A 429 27.26 -7.66 8.29
N GLU A 430 26.38 -6.68 8.30
CA GLU A 430 26.57 -5.38 8.92
C GLU A 430 25.47 -5.14 9.95
N SER A 431 25.84 -4.56 11.08
CA SER A 431 24.93 -4.21 12.18
C SER A 431 24.83 -2.70 12.31
N PHE A 432 23.61 -2.24 12.53
CA PHE A 432 23.25 -0.84 12.72
C PHE A 432 22.78 -0.71 14.17
N ASP A 433 23.70 -0.26 15.02
CA ASP A 433 23.59 -0.31 16.48
C ASP A 433 23.16 -1.72 16.97
N THR A 434 22.20 -1.76 17.89
CA THR A 434 21.52 -2.99 18.34
C THR A 434 20.13 -3.13 17.71
N GLN A 435 19.79 -2.32 16.70
CA GLN A 435 18.42 -2.22 16.17
C GLN A 435 18.23 -3.07 14.91
N MET A 436 19.26 -3.18 14.06
CA MET A 436 19.13 -3.83 12.76
C MET A 436 20.42 -4.54 12.35
N GLN A 437 20.27 -5.63 11.58
CA GLN A 437 21.34 -6.32 10.91
C GLN A 437 20.91 -6.75 9.51
N VAL A 438 21.77 -6.53 8.51
CA VAL A 438 21.57 -7.03 7.13
C VAL A 438 22.76 -7.87 6.72
N GLY A 439 22.54 -8.96 5.98
CA GLY A 439 23.63 -9.87 5.69
C GLY A 439 23.34 -10.98 4.69
N HIS A 440 24.37 -11.81 4.51
CA HIS A 440 24.39 -12.98 3.65
C HIS A 440 24.77 -14.22 4.44
N VAL A 441 24.09 -15.32 4.13
CA VAL A 441 24.57 -16.67 4.42
C VAL A 441 24.73 -17.41 3.09
N TYR A 442 25.97 -17.70 2.71
CA TYR A 442 26.25 -18.29 1.41
C TYR A 442 27.28 -19.41 1.50
N GLY A 443 27.21 -20.35 0.56
CA GLY A 443 28.15 -21.46 0.52
C GLY A 443 27.67 -22.62 -0.32
N VAL A 444 28.06 -23.83 0.06
CA VAL A 444 27.85 -25.03 -0.74
C VAL A 444 27.35 -26.18 0.13
N ILE A 445 26.25 -26.80 -0.30
CA ILE A 445 25.84 -28.12 0.16
C ILE A 445 26.74 -29.14 -0.52
N ASN A 446 27.56 -29.81 0.28
CA ASN A 446 28.57 -30.76 -0.15
C ASN A 446 28.36 -32.11 0.53
N SER A 447 28.52 -33.18 -0.24
CA SER A 447 28.63 -34.54 0.30
C SER A 447 30.08 -34.98 0.25
N GLY A 448 30.62 -35.47 1.37
CA GLY A 448 32.00 -35.96 1.45
C GLY A 448 32.33 -37.11 0.47
N PHE A 449 31.32 -37.78 -0.10
CA PHE A 449 31.49 -38.87 -1.06
C PHE A 449 31.24 -38.46 -2.52
N VAL A 450 30.48 -37.38 -2.73
CA VAL A 450 29.96 -36.99 -4.06
C VAL A 450 30.45 -35.61 -4.49
N GLY A 451 31.01 -34.82 -3.57
CA GLY A 451 31.41 -33.44 -3.77
C GLY A 451 30.23 -32.47 -3.70
N ASP A 452 30.37 -31.33 -4.38
CA ASP A 452 29.36 -30.27 -4.37
C ASP A 452 28.05 -30.72 -5.02
N LEU A 453 26.95 -30.36 -4.38
CA LEU A 453 25.59 -30.71 -4.77
C LEU A 453 24.77 -29.46 -5.09
N SER A 454 24.88 -28.42 -4.25
CA SER A 454 24.14 -27.17 -4.45
C SER A 454 24.92 -25.96 -3.95
N ARG A 455 24.88 -24.84 -4.65
CA ARG A 455 25.15 -23.53 -4.01
C ARG A 455 23.91 -23.09 -3.25
N VAL A 456 24.13 -22.40 -2.14
CA VAL A 456 23.10 -21.70 -1.36
C VAL A 456 23.53 -20.25 -1.29
N ALA A 457 22.67 -19.35 -1.73
CA ALA A 457 22.79 -17.91 -1.51
C ALA A 457 21.56 -17.48 -0.74
N ASN A 458 21.76 -16.95 0.46
CA ASN A 458 20.70 -16.36 1.25
C ASN A 458 21.08 -14.93 1.60
N VAL A 459 20.10 -14.03 1.49
CA VAL A 459 20.16 -12.66 1.96
C VAL A 459 19.09 -12.45 3.02
N TYR A 460 19.37 -11.60 4.00
CA TYR A 460 18.42 -11.26 5.05
C TYR A 460 18.57 -9.82 5.53
N ALA A 461 17.46 -9.27 6.04
CA ALA A 461 17.40 -8.07 6.86
C ALA A 461 16.56 -8.41 8.10
N GLN A 462 17.10 -8.17 9.29
CA GLN A 462 16.43 -8.45 10.56
C GLN A 462 16.63 -7.32 11.55
N GLY A 463 15.65 -7.10 12.43
CA GLY A 463 15.76 -6.06 13.45
C GLY A 463 14.49 -5.80 14.23
N HIS A 464 14.59 -4.79 15.08
CA HIS A 464 13.51 -4.22 15.89
C HIS A 464 12.80 -3.15 15.06
N LEU A 465 11.57 -3.43 14.65
CA LEU A 465 10.81 -2.49 13.81
C LEU A 465 10.48 -1.22 14.59
N THR A 466 10.43 -0.12 13.87
CA THR A 466 9.89 1.14 14.37
C THR A 466 8.42 0.95 14.77
N ASP A 467 8.02 1.56 15.89
CA ASP A 467 6.62 1.52 16.33
C ASP A 467 5.73 2.27 15.31
N GLN A 468 4.50 1.80 15.14
CA GLN A 468 3.59 2.41 14.16
C GLN A 468 3.32 3.89 14.49
N ALA A 469 3.29 4.26 15.78
CA ALA A 469 3.09 5.65 16.19
C ALA A 469 4.23 6.57 15.75
N ASP A 470 5.47 6.09 15.73
CA ASP A 470 6.62 6.85 15.21
C ASP A 470 6.49 7.02 13.69
N ILE A 471 6.09 5.97 12.96
CA ILE A 471 5.84 6.07 11.51
C ILE A 471 4.73 7.09 11.21
N ASP A 472 3.65 7.06 11.99
CA ASP A 472 2.53 7.99 11.84
C ASP A 472 2.91 9.43 12.23
N TYR A 473 3.81 9.60 13.19
CA TYR A 473 4.42 10.89 13.50
C TYR A 473 5.31 11.37 12.35
N LEU A 474 6.09 10.49 11.73
CA LEU A 474 6.94 10.84 10.60
C LEU A 474 6.16 11.35 9.41
N LYS A 475 4.91 10.93 9.21
CA LYS A 475 4.03 11.51 8.18
C LYS A 475 3.70 12.99 8.40
N GLN A 476 3.86 13.48 9.63
CA GLN A 476 3.46 14.83 10.04
C GLN A 476 4.64 15.81 10.09
N VAL A 477 5.88 15.35 9.96
CA VAL A 477 7.09 16.18 10.08
C VAL A 477 7.94 16.15 8.82
N ASN A 478 8.58 17.28 8.47
CA ASN A 478 9.39 17.42 7.25
C ASN A 478 8.65 16.96 5.97
N ASP A 479 7.37 17.27 5.85
CA ASP A 479 6.48 16.80 4.77
C ASP A 479 6.42 15.27 4.63
N GLY A 480 6.73 14.58 5.73
CA GLY A 480 6.99 13.15 5.82
C GLY A 480 8.07 12.60 4.90
N LYS A 481 9.02 13.46 4.52
CA LYS A 481 10.18 13.06 3.73
C LYS A 481 11.39 12.86 4.62
N ALA A 482 12.15 11.83 4.30
CA ALA A 482 13.42 11.55 4.95
C ALA A 482 14.39 10.94 3.93
N SER A 483 15.63 11.39 3.98
CA SER A 483 16.70 10.77 3.22
C SER A 483 17.50 9.83 4.11
N TYR A 484 17.92 8.70 3.54
CA TYR A 484 18.74 7.71 4.22
C TYR A 484 19.97 7.42 3.38
N THR A 485 21.12 7.31 4.02
CA THR A 485 22.37 6.90 3.35
C THR A 485 23.03 5.76 4.08
N GLY A 486 23.66 4.86 3.35
CA GLY A 486 24.38 3.76 3.96
C GLY A 486 25.03 2.83 2.96
N ASN A 487 24.98 1.54 3.29
CA ASN A 487 25.70 0.49 2.59
C ASN A 487 24.75 -0.46 1.89
N ALA A 488 25.25 -1.07 0.83
CA ALA A 488 24.57 -2.12 0.10
C ALA A 488 25.52 -3.28 -0.14
N THR A 489 24.97 -4.45 -0.43
CA THR A 489 25.73 -5.62 -0.84
C THR A 489 25.15 -6.23 -2.11
N TYR A 490 25.98 -6.92 -2.87
CA TYR A 490 25.62 -7.58 -4.12
C TYR A 490 26.36 -8.90 -4.24
N ILE A 491 25.64 -9.99 -4.52
CA ILE A 491 26.24 -11.29 -4.86
C ILE A 491 25.68 -11.79 -6.19
N GLU A 492 26.58 -12.11 -7.12
CA GLU A 492 26.24 -12.80 -8.37
C GLU A 492 26.93 -14.17 -8.44
N ASN A 493 26.84 -14.83 -9.60
CA ASN A 493 27.37 -16.18 -9.81
C ASN A 493 26.73 -17.23 -8.87
N ILE A 494 25.50 -17.00 -8.42
CA ILE A 494 24.81 -17.84 -7.44
C ILE A 494 24.44 -19.24 -7.96
N HIS A 495 24.46 -19.43 -9.28
CA HIS A 495 24.32 -20.74 -9.92
C HIS A 495 25.59 -21.60 -9.79
N LEU A 496 25.52 -22.86 -9.34
CA LEU A 496 26.67 -23.75 -9.12
C LEU A 496 27.59 -23.91 -10.35
N GLY A 497 27.00 -23.94 -11.55
CA GLY A 497 27.73 -23.96 -12.83
C GLY A 497 28.50 -22.68 -13.20
N ASN A 498 28.41 -21.58 -12.44
CA ASN A 498 29.15 -20.36 -12.73
C ASN A 498 30.61 -20.43 -12.27
N THR A 499 31.51 -19.89 -13.10
CA THR A 499 32.97 -19.88 -12.89
C THR A 499 33.53 -18.59 -12.31
N GLY A 500 32.69 -17.57 -12.10
CA GLY A 500 33.06 -16.29 -11.47
C GLY A 500 33.11 -16.39 -9.94
N ALA A 501 33.54 -15.30 -9.29
CA ALA A 501 33.56 -15.21 -7.83
C ALA A 501 32.13 -15.32 -7.27
N PHE A 502 31.96 -16.14 -6.24
CA PHE A 502 30.72 -16.34 -5.50
C PHE A 502 30.91 -15.84 -4.07
N GLU A 503 30.98 -14.52 -3.94
CA GLU A 503 31.13 -13.81 -2.68
C GLU A 503 30.44 -12.44 -2.77
N PRO A 504 29.88 -11.92 -1.67
CA PRO A 504 29.27 -10.60 -1.66
C PRO A 504 30.30 -9.48 -1.90
N VAL A 505 29.87 -8.46 -2.64
CA VAL A 505 30.60 -7.22 -2.89
C VAL A 505 29.87 -6.07 -2.21
N ASN A 506 30.62 -5.17 -1.58
CA ASN A 506 30.06 -4.00 -0.91
C ASN A 506 29.83 -2.85 -1.90
N GLY A 507 28.81 -2.06 -1.61
CA GLY A 507 28.43 -0.85 -2.33
C GLY A 507 27.82 0.17 -1.37
N SER A 508 27.30 1.26 -1.92
CA SER A 508 26.59 2.30 -1.19
C SER A 508 25.10 2.26 -1.50
N SER A 509 24.30 2.75 -0.58
CA SER A 509 22.86 2.94 -0.72
C SER A 509 22.47 4.39 -0.42
N SER A 510 21.51 4.90 -1.18
CA SER A 510 20.86 6.19 -0.94
C SER A 510 19.37 5.99 -1.15
N PHE A 511 18.56 6.49 -0.22
CA PHE A 511 17.10 6.41 -0.31
C PHE A 511 16.47 7.76 -0.03
N ASP A 512 15.43 8.05 -0.80
CA ASP A 512 14.43 9.04 -0.49
C ASP A 512 13.17 8.30 -0.08
N VAL A 513 12.77 8.53 1.17
CA VAL A 513 11.58 7.96 1.78
C VAL A 513 10.54 9.04 1.90
N ASP A 514 9.33 8.72 1.48
CA ASP A 514 8.17 9.57 1.61
C ASP A 514 7.11 8.79 2.38
N PHE A 515 7.07 9.01 3.69
CA PHE A 515 6.14 8.37 4.62
C PHE A 515 4.70 8.77 4.33
N VAL A 516 4.46 9.96 3.77
CA VAL A 516 3.11 10.42 3.36
C VAL A 516 2.65 9.64 2.14
N ASN A 517 3.48 9.58 1.11
CA ASN A 517 3.18 8.89 -0.14
C ASN A 517 3.44 7.38 -0.09
N ASN A 518 3.76 6.85 1.09
CA ASN A 518 4.14 5.46 1.31
C ASN A 518 5.17 4.97 0.29
N SER A 519 6.23 5.75 0.02
CA SER A 519 7.20 5.42 -1.01
C SER A 519 8.61 5.31 -0.46
N VAL A 520 9.34 4.29 -0.91
CA VAL A 520 10.79 4.17 -0.76
C VAL A 520 11.38 4.11 -2.16
N LYS A 521 12.19 5.10 -2.50
CA LYS A 521 12.98 5.12 -3.75
C LYS A 521 14.45 5.14 -3.39
N GLY A 522 15.24 4.27 -4.00
CA GLY A 522 16.65 4.20 -3.72
C GLY A 522 17.52 3.85 -4.91
N GLU A 523 18.78 4.25 -4.83
CA GLU A 523 19.84 3.84 -5.75
C GLU A 523 20.93 3.12 -4.97
N LEU A 524 21.25 1.90 -5.38
CA LEU A 524 22.39 1.13 -4.90
C LEU A 524 23.50 1.20 -5.93
N THR A 525 24.73 1.48 -5.49
CA THR A 525 25.90 1.61 -6.37
C THR A 525 27.03 0.69 -5.94
N PHE A 526 27.58 -0.04 -6.90
CA PHE A 526 28.63 -1.03 -6.73
C PHE A 526 29.76 -0.80 -7.73
N ASN A 527 31.00 -0.98 -7.25
CA ASN A 527 32.19 -0.93 -8.10
C ASN A 527 32.64 -2.35 -8.45
N GLY A 528 32.64 -2.70 -9.73
CA GLY A 528 33.08 -4.01 -10.19
C GLY A 528 32.76 -4.27 -11.65
N ASP A 529 33.35 -5.34 -12.20
CA ASP A 529 33.02 -5.87 -13.52
C ASP A 529 32.03 -7.04 -13.32
N PHE A 530 30.74 -6.71 -13.20
CA PHE A 530 29.70 -7.69 -12.93
C PHE A 530 29.09 -8.22 -14.22
N LYS A 531 28.99 -9.55 -14.30
CA LYS A 531 28.43 -10.22 -15.48
C LYS A 531 26.94 -9.92 -15.66
N TYR A 532 26.20 -9.86 -14.56
CA TYR A 532 24.75 -9.72 -14.58
C TYR A 532 24.24 -8.33 -14.17
N ASN A 533 25.11 -7.44 -13.68
CA ASN A 533 24.83 -6.01 -13.54
C ASN A 533 26.00 -5.12 -14.04
N PRO A 534 26.25 -5.03 -15.35
CA PRO A 534 27.39 -4.27 -15.89
C PRO A 534 27.36 -2.78 -15.57
N SER A 535 26.20 -2.22 -15.21
CA SER A 535 26.06 -0.80 -14.85
C SER A 535 26.60 -0.49 -13.45
N GLY A 536 26.71 -1.50 -12.59
CA GLY A 536 27.01 -1.32 -11.16
C GLY A 536 25.91 -0.60 -10.38
N LYS A 537 24.74 -0.33 -10.98
CA LYS A 537 23.63 0.38 -10.34
C LYS A 537 22.38 -0.48 -10.24
N ILE A 538 21.61 -0.30 -9.18
CA ILE A 538 20.31 -0.95 -8.98
C ILE A 538 19.34 0.07 -8.40
N GLY A 539 18.19 0.25 -9.04
CA GLY A 539 17.09 1.03 -8.49
C GLY A 539 16.22 0.19 -7.57
N ILE A 540 15.82 0.75 -6.44
CA ILE A 540 14.85 0.19 -5.50
C ILE A 540 13.63 1.09 -5.52
N GLU A 541 12.46 0.50 -5.76
CA GLU A 541 11.17 1.17 -5.64
C GLU A 541 10.25 0.24 -4.86
N ALA A 542 9.73 0.74 -3.75
CA ALA A 542 8.86 -0.02 -2.86
C ALA A 542 7.77 0.88 -2.27
N THR A 543 6.67 0.23 -1.89
CA THR A 543 5.55 0.86 -1.19
C THR A 543 5.65 0.53 0.29
N ILE A 544 5.48 1.55 1.14
CA ILE A 544 5.41 1.42 2.59
C ILE A 544 4.04 0.87 2.99
N ASP A 545 4.05 -0.14 3.85
CA ASP A 545 2.88 -0.71 4.53
C ASP A 545 3.22 -0.85 6.03
N GLY A 546 2.59 0.02 6.83
CA GLY A 546 2.95 0.22 8.23
C GLY A 546 4.43 0.59 8.40
N ASN A 547 5.16 -0.22 9.16
CA ASN A 547 6.61 -0.09 9.41
C ASN A 547 7.48 -0.94 8.46
N THR A 548 6.88 -1.52 7.42
CA THR A 548 7.57 -2.32 6.40
C THR A 548 7.39 -1.74 5.00
N PHE A 549 8.11 -2.26 4.02
CA PHE A 549 7.90 -1.91 2.61
C PHE A 549 8.25 -3.08 1.69
N ALA A 550 7.58 -3.15 0.55
CA ALA A 550 7.86 -4.15 -0.48
C ALA A 550 7.60 -3.58 -1.89
N GLY A 551 8.24 -4.15 -2.89
CA GLY A 551 8.07 -3.68 -4.27
C GLY A 551 8.65 -4.63 -5.31
N ASN A 552 8.17 -4.46 -6.54
CA ASN A 552 8.74 -5.10 -7.71
C ASN A 552 8.82 -4.08 -8.84
N ALA A 553 10.02 -3.61 -9.15
CA ALA A 553 10.23 -2.59 -10.17
C ALA A 553 11.42 -2.96 -11.06
N ASN A 554 11.26 -2.80 -12.37
CA ASN A 554 12.32 -3.05 -13.35
C ASN A 554 12.95 -4.47 -13.26
N GLY A 555 12.15 -5.46 -12.84
CA GLY A 555 12.62 -6.82 -12.64
C GLY A 555 13.49 -7.01 -11.39
N ILE A 556 13.40 -6.10 -10.42
CA ILE A 556 14.00 -6.22 -9.09
C ILE A 556 12.88 -6.39 -8.08
N ASP A 557 12.93 -7.49 -7.35
CA ASP A 557 12.02 -7.79 -6.24
C ASP A 557 12.69 -7.34 -4.94
N THR A 558 11.97 -6.61 -4.08
CA THR A 558 12.53 -6.01 -2.86
C THR A 558 11.54 -6.04 -1.70
N ALA A 559 12.06 -6.21 -0.48
CA ALA A 559 11.29 -6.00 0.75
C ALA A 559 12.21 -5.59 1.90
N GLY A 560 11.67 -4.87 2.87
CA GLY A 560 12.41 -4.36 4.02
C GLY A 560 11.51 -3.70 5.05
N GLY A 561 12.13 -3.01 6.00
CA GLY A 561 11.41 -2.23 6.99
C GLY A 561 12.20 -1.08 7.58
N PHE A 562 11.52 -0.34 8.43
CA PHE A 562 12.06 0.73 9.26
C PHE A 562 12.37 0.18 10.65
N TYR A 563 13.55 0.49 11.16
CA TYR A 563 14.07 -0.10 12.39
C TYR A 563 14.59 0.96 13.36
N GLY A 564 14.47 0.65 14.65
CA GLY A 564 14.77 1.59 15.73
C GLY A 564 13.70 2.66 15.92
N GLU A 565 13.89 3.47 16.96
CA GLU A 565 13.03 4.64 17.24
C GLU A 565 13.05 5.60 16.05
N ASP A 566 11.91 6.23 15.74
CA ASP A 566 11.79 7.29 14.73
C ASP A 566 12.23 6.91 13.30
N ALA A 567 12.14 5.62 12.99
CA ALA A 567 12.69 5.05 11.75
C ALA A 567 14.14 5.46 11.54
N LYS A 568 14.96 5.46 12.60
CA LYS A 568 16.38 5.82 12.53
C LYS A 568 17.12 5.06 11.43
N PHE A 569 16.76 3.80 11.21
CA PHE A 569 17.34 2.96 10.18
C PHE A 569 16.27 2.46 9.19
N LEU A 570 16.69 2.26 7.95
CA LEU A 570 15.96 1.51 6.94
C LEU A 570 16.86 0.36 6.46
N GLY A 571 16.29 -0.83 6.29
CA GLY A 571 17.03 -1.96 5.75
C GLY A 571 16.14 -2.96 5.03
N GLY A 572 16.74 -3.72 4.12
CA GLY A 572 16.01 -4.66 3.30
C GLY A 572 16.89 -5.53 2.43
N ILE A 573 16.23 -6.35 1.63
CA ILE A 573 16.83 -7.26 0.67
C ILE A 573 16.27 -7.01 -0.72
N TYR A 574 17.04 -7.36 -1.74
CA TYR A 574 16.60 -7.32 -3.12
C TYR A 574 17.15 -8.49 -3.92
N GLN A 575 16.55 -8.75 -5.07
CA GLN A 575 17.03 -9.74 -6.01
C GLN A 575 16.53 -9.54 -7.43
N ASP A 576 17.24 -10.16 -8.35
CA ASP A 576 16.85 -10.26 -9.74
C ASP A 576 15.63 -11.17 -9.94
N ALA A 577 14.59 -10.59 -10.51
CA ALA A 577 13.36 -11.22 -10.98
C ALA A 577 13.11 -10.97 -12.48
N SER A 578 14.11 -10.51 -13.25
CA SER A 578 13.95 -10.09 -14.66
C SER A 578 13.60 -11.20 -15.66
N ALA A 579 13.63 -12.48 -15.27
CA ALA A 579 13.36 -13.62 -16.16
C ALA A 579 11.85 -13.87 -16.43
N MET A 580 11.01 -12.84 -16.43
CA MET A 580 9.54 -12.95 -16.50
C MET A 580 8.96 -12.87 -17.93
N GLU A 581 9.46 -13.70 -18.85
CA GLU A 581 8.60 -14.22 -19.93
C GLU A 581 8.55 -15.75 -19.80
N GLY A 582 7.51 -16.25 -19.12
CA GLY A 582 7.13 -17.66 -19.14
C GLY A 582 7.68 -18.59 -18.06
N ALA A 583 8.34 -18.10 -16.99
CA ALA A 583 8.76 -18.95 -15.86
C ALA A 583 8.32 -18.35 -14.51
N SER A 584 7.50 -19.09 -13.78
CA SER A 584 7.02 -18.75 -12.44
C SER A 584 8.17 -18.65 -11.43
N GLY A 585 8.31 -17.49 -10.78
CA GLY A 585 9.13 -17.34 -9.57
C GLY A 585 10.62 -17.64 -9.75
N GLY A 586 11.30 -16.94 -10.67
CA GLY A 586 12.78 -16.80 -10.72
C GLY A 586 13.57 -18.11 -10.86
N LYS A 587 12.91 -19.19 -11.26
CA LYS A 587 13.53 -20.48 -11.54
C LYS A 587 14.26 -20.45 -12.88
N GLY A 588 15.36 -21.21 -12.95
CA GLY A 588 16.16 -21.35 -14.16
C GLY A 588 16.69 -22.76 -14.29
N THR A 589 17.12 -23.14 -15.49
CA THR A 589 17.64 -24.48 -15.81
C THR A 589 19.11 -24.50 -16.22
N THR A 590 19.72 -23.32 -16.35
CA THR A 590 21.14 -23.17 -16.72
C THR A 590 21.73 -21.88 -16.12
N PRO A 591 23.06 -21.74 -16.06
CA PRO A 591 23.71 -20.51 -15.62
C PRO A 591 23.22 -19.26 -16.37
N GLY A 592 22.75 -18.25 -15.63
CA GLY A 592 22.24 -17.00 -16.20
C GLY A 592 20.74 -17.01 -16.53
N THR A 593 20.02 -18.08 -16.19
CA THR A 593 18.55 -18.15 -16.20
C THR A 593 18.01 -18.11 -14.78
N GLY A 594 16.77 -17.66 -14.58
CA GLY A 594 16.21 -17.41 -13.25
C GLY A 594 16.87 -16.23 -12.54
N THR A 595 16.88 -16.24 -11.21
CA THR A 595 17.57 -15.24 -10.39
C THR A 595 19.08 -15.29 -10.64
N LYS A 596 19.65 -14.17 -11.10
CA LYS A 596 21.09 -14.07 -11.41
C LYS A 596 21.92 -13.52 -10.26
N PHE A 597 21.33 -12.67 -9.43
CA PHE A 597 21.98 -12.01 -8.31
C PHE A 597 20.98 -11.67 -7.20
N GLN A 598 21.52 -11.43 -5.99
CA GLN A 598 20.77 -11.01 -4.80
C GLN A 598 21.62 -10.00 -4.00
N GLY A 599 21.01 -9.28 -3.07
CA GLY A 599 21.75 -8.41 -2.18
C GLY A 599 20.92 -7.86 -1.02
N THR A 600 21.58 -7.05 -0.21
CA THR A 600 20.97 -6.33 0.91
C THR A 600 21.28 -4.85 0.84
N PHE A 601 20.52 -4.05 1.56
CA PHE A 601 20.83 -2.65 1.82
C PHE A 601 20.46 -2.30 3.26
N GLY A 602 21.23 -1.39 3.84
CA GLY A 602 20.95 -0.79 5.14
C GLY A 602 21.42 0.66 5.14
N ALA A 603 20.63 1.56 5.71
CA ALA A 603 20.88 2.99 5.66
C ALA A 603 20.39 3.67 6.95
N GLU A 604 21.09 4.74 7.34
CA GLU A 604 20.74 5.58 8.49
C GLU A 604 20.10 6.88 7.99
N LYS A 605 19.08 7.34 8.71
CA LYS A 605 18.38 8.60 8.45
C LYS A 605 19.33 9.79 8.59
N GLN A 606 19.22 10.77 7.70
CA GLN A 606 20.11 11.94 7.64
C GLN A 606 19.55 13.17 8.34
#